data_AF-A0AAP2UD59-F1
#
_entry.id   AF-A0AAP2UD59-F1
#
_cell.length_a   1.000
_cell.length_b   1.000
_cell.length_c   1.000
_cell.angle_alpha   90.00
_cell.angle_beta   90.00
_cell.angle_gamma   90.00
#
_symmetry.space_group_name_H-M   'P 1'
#
loop_
_entity.id
_entity.type
_entity.pdbx_description
1 polymer ?
#
loop_
_entity_poly.entity_id
_entity_poly.type
_entity_poly.pdbx_seq_one_letter_code
_entity_poly.pdbx_strand_id
1 'polypeptide(L)' 'MAKRYKYESFTCIDYDDMMETYNQMYSKDYQLIGYRLYKSSEMYQKAVLTLYPRRKGVKKNGK' A
#
# COMPACT_ATOMS: atom_id res chain seq x y z
N MET A 1 3.20 21.56 -6.12
CA MET A 1 2.57 20.28 -6.52
C MET A 1 2.14 19.53 -5.28
N ALA A 2 0.84 19.41 -5.03
CA ALA A 2 0.33 18.64 -3.89
C ALA A 2 0.78 17.19 -4.03
N LYS A 3 1.59 16.72 -3.07
CA LYS A 3 2.00 15.32 -3.01
C LYS A 3 0.74 14.47 -2.82
N ARG A 4 0.28 13.85 -3.90
CA ARG A 4 -0.97 13.10 -3.98
C ARG A 4 -0.76 11.69 -3.40
N TYR A 5 -0.38 11.61 -2.13
CA TYR A 5 -0.30 10.36 -1.39
C TYR A 5 -1.71 9.86 -1.09
N LYS A 6 -1.92 8.54 -1.20
CA LYS A 6 -3.13 7.88 -0.75
C LYS A 6 -2.81 7.17 0.56
N TYR A 7 -3.63 7.39 1.58
CA TYR A 7 -3.55 6.65 2.83
C TYR A 7 -4.67 5.63 2.85
N GLU A 8 -4.32 4.35 2.98
CA GLU A 8 -5.30 3.28 3.12
C GLU A 8 -5.13 2.64 4.49
N SER A 9 -6.22 2.31 5.15
CA SER A 9 -6.18 1.58 6.41
C SER A 9 -7.13 0.40 6.39
N PHE A 10 -6.66 -0.75 6.81
CA PHE A 10 -7.46 -1.97 6.94
C PHE A 10 -6.98 -2.81 8.13
N THR A 11 -7.79 -3.79 8.50
CA THR A 11 -7.45 -4.76 9.54
C THR A 11 -6.71 -5.93 8.91
N CYS A 12 -5.57 -6.30 9.47
CA CYS A 12 -4.77 -7.45 9.06
C CYS A 12 -4.41 -8.30 10.28
N ILE A 13 -4.05 -9.55 10.06
CA ILE A 13 -3.57 -10.44 11.14
C ILE A 13 -2.13 -10.06 11.50
N ASP A 14 -1.30 -9.94 10.48
CA ASP A 14 0.12 -9.68 10.59
C ASP A 14 0.67 -8.94 9.36
N TYR A 15 1.99 -8.81 9.29
CA TYR A 15 2.67 -8.12 8.20
C TYR A 15 2.48 -8.81 6.85
N ASP A 16 2.44 -10.15 6.84
CA ASP A 16 2.31 -10.94 5.61
C ASP A 16 0.92 -10.77 5.00
N ASP A 17 -0.13 -10.86 5.83
CA ASP A 17 -1.52 -10.58 5.45
C ASP A 17 -1.70 -9.14 4.93
N MET A 18 -1.03 -8.18 5.57
CA MET A 18 -0.97 -6.80 5.06
C MET A 18 -0.27 -6.72 3.69
N MET A 19 0.87 -7.38 3.53
CA MET A 19 1.61 -7.38 2.27
C MET A 19 0.86 -8.07 1.14
N GLU A 20 0.14 -9.15 1.43
CA GLU A 20 -0.71 -9.84 0.47
C GLU A 20 -1.83 -8.92 -0.02
N THR A 21 -2.56 -8.27 0.91
CA THR A 21 -3.61 -7.31 0.59
C THR A 21 -3.06 -6.15 -0.25
N TYR A 22 -1.90 -5.62 0.13
CA TYR A 22 -1.20 -4.61 -0.66
C TYR A 22 -0.87 -5.11 -2.07
N ASN A 23 -0.34 -6.33 -2.18
CA ASN A 23 0.09 -6.89 -3.44
C ASN A 23 -1.08 -7.16 -4.39
N GLN A 24 -2.20 -7.65 -3.88
CA GLN A 24 -3.39 -7.96 -4.68
C GLN A 24 -4.15 -6.70 -5.10
N MET A 25 -4.35 -5.74 -4.19
CA MET A 25 -5.24 -4.59 -4.46
C MET A 25 -4.52 -3.36 -5.00
N TYR A 26 -3.27 -3.11 -4.58
CA TYR A 26 -2.64 -1.80 -4.77
C TYR A 26 -1.33 -1.84 -5.57
N SER A 27 -0.56 -2.94 -5.55
CA SER A 27 0.77 -3.00 -6.18
C SER A 27 0.78 -2.63 -7.67
N LYS A 28 -0.33 -2.85 -8.37
CA LYS A 28 -0.47 -2.58 -9.80
C LYS A 28 -0.41 -1.09 -10.12
N ASP A 29 -1.16 -0.27 -9.37
CA ASP A 29 -1.34 1.16 -9.65
C ASP A 29 -0.64 2.07 -8.64
N TYR A 30 -0.21 1.51 -7.50
CA TYR A 30 0.40 2.25 -6.40
C TYR A 30 1.69 1.58 -5.93
N GLN A 31 2.63 2.41 -5.47
CA GLN A 31 3.84 1.99 -4.80
C GLN A 31 3.68 2.26 -3.30
N LEU A 32 3.91 1.25 -2.48
CA LEU A 32 4.03 1.43 -1.04
C LEU A 32 5.28 2.26 -0.73
N ILE A 33 5.10 3.39 -0.05
CA ILE A 33 6.20 4.26 0.38
C ILE A 33 6.37 4.30 1.91
N GLY A 34 5.40 3.77 2.65
CA GLY A 34 5.49 3.62 4.10
C GLY A 34 4.28 2.89 4.63
N TYR A 35 4.44 2.19 5.75
CA TYR A 35 3.35 1.51 6.43
C TYR A 35 3.47 1.72 7.94
N ARG A 36 2.35 1.57 8.65
CA ARG A 36 2.29 1.52 10.11
C ARG A 36 1.34 0.41 10.52
N LEU A 37 1.77 -0.45 11.42
CA LEU A 37 0.95 -1.47 12.04
C LEU A 37 0.67 -1.04 13.48
N TYR A 38 -0.61 -0.97 13.82
CA TYR A 38 -1.06 -0.71 15.18
C TYR A 38 -1.68 -1.98 15.72
N LYS A 39 -1.22 -2.45 16.88
CA LYS A 39 -1.85 -3.60 17.53
C LYS A 39 -3.23 -3.16 18.02
N SER A 40 -4.30 -3.69 17.40
CA SER A 40 -5.66 -3.30 17.73
C SER A 40 -6.31 -4.25 18.74
N SER A 41 -5.94 -5.55 18.70
CA SER A 41 -6.34 -6.61 19.63
C SER A 41 -5.29 -7.72 19.66
N GLU A 42 -5.46 -8.74 20.51
CA GLU A 42 -4.54 -9.90 20.59
C GLU A 42 -4.36 -10.63 19.25
N MET A 43 -5.40 -10.69 18.42
CA MET A 43 -5.39 -11.41 17.14
C MET A 43 -5.32 -10.53 15.89
N TYR A 44 -5.53 -9.22 16.02
CA TYR A 44 -5.66 -8.33 14.86
C TYR A 44 -4.88 -7.04 15.02
N GLN A 45 -4.31 -6.60 13.89
CA GLN A 45 -3.56 -5.38 13.75
C GLN A 45 -4.28 -4.47 12.75
N LYS A 46 -4.17 -3.17 12.96
CA LYS A 46 -4.61 -2.17 12.00
C LYS A 46 -3.42 -1.75 11.17
N ALA A 47 -3.43 -2.10 9.89
CA ALA A 47 -2.47 -1.62 8.92
C ALA A 47 -2.90 -0.26 8.39
N VAL A 48 -1.94 0.66 8.31
CA VAL A 48 -2.08 1.95 7.63
C VAL A 48 -0.96 2.07 6.62
N LEU A 49 -1.30 1.99 5.33
CA LEU A 49 -0.36 2.10 4.23
C LEU A 49 -0.39 3.52 3.67
N THR A 50 0.81 4.01 3.37
CA THR A 50 1.04 5.24 2.62
C THR A 50 1.44 4.84 1.22
N LEU A 51 0.53 5.06 0.28
CA LEU A 51 0.65 4.68 -1.11
C LEU A 51 0.95 5.90 -1.96
N TYR A 52 1.90 5.76 -2.87
CA TYR A 52 2.18 6.76 -3.89
C TYR A 52 1.69 6.25 -5.25
N PRO A 53 0.85 6.99 -5.99
CA PRO A 53 0.38 6.56 -7.29
C PRO A 53 1.59 6.38 -8.21
N ARG A 54 1.71 5.18 -8.79
CA ARG A 54 2.66 4.97 -9.87
C ARG A 54 2.16 5.80 -11.04
N ARG A 55 2.96 6.77 -11.48
CA ARG A 55 2.66 7.50 -12.73
C ARG A 55 2.61 6.45 -13.85
N LYS A 56 1.40 6.13 -14.34
CA LYS A 56 1.22 5.45 -15.63
C LYS A 56 1.77 6.36 -16.72
N GLY A 57 3.07 6.28 -16.97
CA GLY A 57 3.74 7.33 -17.72
C GLY A 57 5.23 7.13 -17.95
N VAL A 58 5.66 5.91 -18.24
CA VAL A 58 6.67 5.73 -19.29
C VAL A 58 6.31 4.45 -20.04
N LYS A 59 5.59 4.59 -21.15
CA LYS A 59 5.65 3.59 -22.21
C LYS A 59 7.14 3.46 -22.55
N LYS A 60 7.79 2.36 -22.18
CA LYS A 60 8.98 1.92 -22.90
C LYS A 60 8.47 1.52 -24.29
N ASN A 61 8.38 2.49 -25.20
CA ASN A 61 8.56 2.19 -26.61
C ASN A 61 10.03 1.76 -26.75
N GLY A 62 10.27 0.47 -26.50
CA GLY A 62 11.47 -0.21 -26.96
C GLY A 62 11.37 -0.29 -28.47
N LYS A 63 12.29 0.41 -29.09
CA LYS A 63 12.48 0.61 -30.52
C LYS A 63 12.81 -0.68 -31.25
#